data_AF-Q746F7-F1
#
_entry.id   AF-Q746F7-F1
#
_cell.length_a   1.000
_cell.length_b   1.000
_cell.length_c   1.000
_cell.angle_alpha   90.00
_cell.angle_beta   90.00
_cell.angle_gamma   90.00
#
_symmetry.space_group_name_H-M   'P 1'
#
loop_
_entity.id
_entity.type
_entity.pdbx_description
1 polymer ?
#
loop_
_entity_poly.entity_id
_entity_poly.type
_entity_poly.pdbx_seq_one_letter_code
_entity_poly.pdbx_strand_id
1 'polypeptide(L)'
;MSACGATLRPGAFGGEGREEARRHVEAVAEADAHLKGLLAELEAVATLRQAKYHLDQVGRGRAIAVYRDPATGEPVYRTPVIG
;
A
#
# COMPACT_ATOMS: atom_id res chain seq x y z
N MET A 1 -46.10 -58.49 4.97
CA MET A 1 -45.11 -57.78 5.80
C MET A 1 -44.56 -56.64 4.97
N SER A 2 -44.97 -55.41 5.27
CA SER A 2 -44.72 -54.22 4.45
C SER A 2 -43.35 -53.63 4.80
N ALA A 3 -42.53 -53.38 3.78
CA ALA A 3 -41.26 -52.68 3.93
C ALA A 3 -41.55 -51.21 4.30
N CYS A 4 -41.14 -50.79 5.49
CA CYS A 4 -41.12 -49.37 5.87
C CYS A 4 -40.03 -48.66 5.07
N GLY A 5 -40.41 -48.12 3.91
CA GLY A 5 -39.61 -47.15 3.16
C GLY A 5 -39.59 -45.82 3.90
N ALA A 6 -38.57 -45.57 4.70
CA ALA A 6 -38.25 -44.23 5.16
C ALA A 6 -37.73 -43.43 3.95
N THR A 7 -38.64 -42.76 3.24
CA THR A 7 -38.30 -41.77 2.23
C THR A 7 -37.62 -40.59 2.92
N LEU A 8 -36.29 -40.58 2.95
CA LEU A 8 -35.51 -39.38 3.24
C LEU A 8 -35.85 -38.34 2.15
N ARG A 9 -36.59 -37.30 2.53
CA ARG A 9 -36.85 -36.14 1.67
C ARG A 9 -35.50 -35.53 1.27
N PRO A 10 -35.16 -35.44 -0.04
CA PRO A 10 -33.99 -34.69 -0.47
C PRO A 10 -34.28 -33.21 -0.22
N GLY A 11 -33.70 -32.66 0.84
CA GLY A 11 -33.90 -31.26 1.23
C GLY A 11 -33.78 -30.96 2.72
N ALA A 12 -33.64 -31.96 3.59
CA ALA A 12 -33.57 -31.75 5.04
C ALA A 12 -32.16 -31.41 5.58
N PHE A 13 -31.16 -31.21 4.71
CA PHE A 13 -29.84 -30.73 5.10
C PHE A 13 -29.50 -29.47 4.29
N GLY A 14 -29.20 -28.36 4.97
CA GLY A 14 -28.36 -27.32 4.39
C GLY A 14 -29.01 -25.98 4.03
N GLY A 15 -30.03 -25.53 4.76
CA GLY A 15 -30.44 -24.12 4.74
C GLY A 15 -29.49 -23.27 5.60
N GLU A 16 -29.34 -23.64 6.87
CA GLU A 16 -28.51 -22.91 7.84
C GLU A 16 -27.02 -22.93 7.49
N GLY A 17 -26.48 -24.09 7.10
CA GLY A 17 -25.07 -24.19 6.69
C GLY A 17 -24.72 -23.43 5.40
N ARG A 18 -25.69 -23.21 4.50
CA ARG A 18 -25.49 -22.37 3.30
C ARG A 18 -25.51 -20.89 3.64
N GLU A 19 -26.38 -20.49 4.56
CA GLU A 19 -26.46 -19.10 5.02
C GLU A 19 -25.24 -18.71 5.87
N GLU A 20 -24.75 -19.62 6.71
CA GLU A 20 -23.51 -19.44 7.47
C GLU A 20 -22.29 -19.38 6.55
N ALA A 21 -22.20 -20.26 5.55
CA ALA A 21 -21.16 -20.19 4.52
C ALA A 21 -21.21 -18.86 3.75
N ARG A 22 -22.42 -18.37 3.41
CA ARG A 22 -22.61 -17.07 2.74
C ARG A 22 -22.09 -15.92 3.59
N ARG A 23 -22.44 -15.87 4.88
CA ARG A 23 -21.95 -14.85 5.81
C ARG A 23 -20.43 -14.88 5.97
N HIS A 24 -19.83 -16.06 6.00
CA HIS A 24 -18.37 -16.18 6.07
C HIS A 24 -17.69 -15.66 4.80
N VAL A 25 -18.23 -15.97 3.62
CA VAL A 25 -17.70 -15.46 2.35
C VAL A 25 -17.82 -13.93 2.29
N GLU A 26 -18.96 -13.37 2.72
CA GLU A 26 -19.17 -11.93 2.78
C GLU A 26 -18.18 -11.25 3.75
N ALA A 27 -17.97 -11.82 4.95
CA ALA A 27 -17.00 -11.30 5.92
C ALA A 27 -15.55 -11.37 5.41
N VAL A 28 -15.19 -12.44 4.69
CA VAL A 28 -13.86 -12.57 4.06
C VAL A 28 -13.68 -11.54 2.95
N ALA A 29 -14.72 -11.30 2.14
CA ALA A 29 -14.67 -10.30 1.07
C ALA A 29 -14.52 -8.87 1.63
N GLU A 30 -15.21 -8.56 2.73
CA GLU A 30 -15.07 -7.28 3.43
C GLU A 30 -13.65 -7.09 3.99
N ALA A 31 -13.10 -8.11 4.65
CA ALA A 31 -11.74 -8.09 5.17
C ALA A 31 -10.68 -7.94 4.04
N ASP A 32 -10.85 -8.65 2.92
CA ASP A 32 -9.96 -8.55 1.76
C ASP A 32 -9.99 -7.15 1.13
N ALA A 33 -11.18 -6.54 0.99
CA ALA A 33 -11.30 -5.17 0.50
C ALA A 33 -10.60 -4.16 1.42
N HIS A 34 -10.79 -4.30 2.74
CA HIS A 34 -10.15 -3.43 3.73
C HIS A 34 -8.62 -3.55 3.70
N LEU A 35 -8.09 -4.78 3.63
CA LEU A 35 -6.65 -5.03 3.55
C LEU A 35 -6.03 -4.47 2.27
N LYS A 36 -6.72 -4.58 1.12
CA LYS A 36 -6.28 -3.96 -0.13
C LYS A 36 -6.20 -2.44 -0.04
N GLY A 37 -7.16 -1.80 0.64
CA GLY A 37 -7.13 -0.37 0.92
C GLY A 37 -5.90 0.03 1.74
N LEU A 38 -5.62 -0.68 2.83
CA LEU A 38 -4.44 -0.41 3.68
C LEU A 38 -3.12 -0.63 2.93
N LEU A 39 -3.02 -1.65 2.08
CA LEU A 39 -1.84 -1.89 1.24
C LEU A 39 -1.59 -0.72 0.28
N ALA A 40 -2.65 -0.22 -0.38
CA ALA A 40 -2.53 0.93 -1.27
C ALA A 40 -2.06 2.20 -0.53
N GLU A 41 -2.53 2.44 0.70
CA GLU A 41 -2.06 3.54 1.53
C GLU A 41 -0.58 3.40 1.90
N LEU A 42 -0.14 2.19 2.26
CA LEU A 42 1.27 1.91 2.57
C LEU A 42 2.18 2.08 1.34
N GLU A 43 1.74 1.66 0.16
CA GLU A 43 2.45 1.86 -1.10
C GLU A 43 2.58 3.34 -1.46
N ALA A 44 1.54 4.14 -1.22
CA ALA A 44 1.59 5.58 -1.40
C ALA A 44 2.62 6.23 -0.46
N VAL A 45 2.66 5.81 0.82
CA VAL A 45 3.68 6.28 1.78
C VAL A 45 5.09 5.87 1.35
N ALA A 46 5.28 4.64 0.89
CA ALA A 46 6.58 4.17 0.39
C ALA A 46 7.04 5.00 -0.82
N THR A 47 6.14 5.27 -1.75
CA THR A 47 6.40 6.14 -2.92
C THR A 47 6.82 7.54 -2.50
N LEU A 48 6.12 8.15 -1.54
CA LEU A 48 6.47 9.47 -1.01
C LEU A 48 7.84 9.48 -0.31
N ARG A 49 8.18 8.43 0.43
CA ARG A 49 9.52 8.28 1.05
C ARG A 49 10.62 8.19 -0.02
N GLN A 50 10.38 7.43 -1.09
CA GLN A 50 11.32 7.32 -2.20
C GLN A 50 11.48 8.65 -2.95
N ALA A 51 10.38 9.35 -3.23
CA ALA A 51 10.41 10.67 -3.83
C ALA A 51 11.21 11.68 -2.98
N LYS A 52 10.98 11.71 -1.65
CA LYS A 52 11.78 12.52 -0.72
C LYS A 52 13.27 12.16 -0.81
N TYR A 53 13.62 10.88 -0.77
CA TYR A 53 15.01 10.45 -0.89
C TYR A 53 15.66 10.99 -2.16
N HIS A 54 15.00 10.87 -3.31
CA HIS A 54 15.53 11.41 -4.57
C HIS A 54 15.65 12.94 -4.56
N LEU A 55 14.68 13.66 -3.99
CA LEU A 55 14.77 15.11 -3.82
C LEU A 55 15.94 15.52 -2.91
N ASP A 56 16.17 14.80 -1.82
CA ASP A 56 17.30 15.03 -0.92
C ASP A 56 18.64 14.78 -1.61
N GLN A 57 18.71 13.82 -2.54
CA GLN A 57 19.92 13.58 -3.35
C GLN A 57 20.17 14.72 -4.35
N VAL A 58 19.12 15.22 -5.01
CA VAL A 58 19.23 16.36 -5.95
C VAL A 58 19.57 17.66 -5.20
N GLY A 59 18.98 17.87 -4.02
CA GLY A 59 19.25 19.04 -3.17
C GLY A 59 20.68 19.06 -2.62
N ARG A 60 21.25 17.89 -2.30
CA ARG A 60 22.66 17.77 -1.87
C ARG A 60 23.65 18.12 -2.98
N GLY A 61 23.32 17.92 -4.25
CA GLY A 61 24.12 18.38 -5.40
C GLY A 61 24.06 19.90 -5.63
N ARG A 62 23.13 20.61 -4.98
CA ARG A 62 22.99 22.08 -5.00
C ARG A 62 23.61 22.75 -3.78
N ALA A 63 24.53 22.10 -3.09
CA ALA A 63 25.46 22.81 -2.21
C ALA A 63 26.28 23.77 -3.09
N ILE A 64 25.79 24.99 -3.27
CA ILE A 64 26.55 26.05 -3.91
C ILE A 64 27.79 26.21 -3.04
N ALA A 65 28.95 25.86 -3.58
CA ALA A 65 30.21 26.21 -2.95
C ALA A 65 30.28 27.74 -2.96
N VAL A 66 29.90 28.36 -1.85
CA VAL A 66 30.04 29.80 -1.65
C VAL A 66 31.52 30.04 -1.37
N TYR A 67 32.29 30.25 -2.43
CA TYR A 67 33.64 30.76 -2.30
C TYR A 67 33.55 32.21 -1.87
N ARG A 68 34.33 32.63 -0.87
CA ARG A 68 34.52 34.05 -0.59
C ARG A 68 35.67 34.55 -1.43
N ASP A 69 35.50 35.70 -2.08
CA ASP A 69 36.60 36.38 -2.74
C ASP A 69 37.65 36.75 -1.68
N PRO A 70 38.92 36.30 -1.81
CA PRO A 70 39.96 36.63 -0.83
C PRO A 70 40.34 38.12 -0.79
N ALA A 71 40.00 38.90 -1.82
CA ALA A 71 40.28 40.34 -1.87
C ALA A 71 39.19 41.20 -1.22
N THR A 72 37.92 40.77 -1.27
CA THR A 72 36.77 41.57 -0.84
C THR A 72 35.95 40.92 0.28
N GLY A 73 36.09 39.60 0.48
CA GLY A 73 35.35 38.83 1.48
C GLY A 73 33.90 38.52 1.11
N GLU A 74 33.43 38.98 -0.06
CA GLU A 74 32.06 38.82 -0.54
C GLU A 74 31.77 37.39 -1.03
N PRO A 75 30.52 36.90 -0.88
CA PRO A 75 30.13 35.58 -1.36
C PRO A 75 30.06 35.55 -2.89
N VAL A 76 30.88 34.70 -3.50
CA VAL A 76 30.88 34.42 -4.93
C VAL A 76 30.01 33.20 -5.19
N TYR A 77 28.82 33.41 -5.76
CA TYR A 77 27.95 32.34 -6.23
C TYR A 77 28.45 31.85 -7.59
N ARG A 78 29.22 30.75 -7.62
CA ARG A 78 29.51 30.04 -8.88
C ARG A 78 28.73 28.74 -8.93
N THR A 79 28.01 28.54 -10.03
CA THR A 79 27.46 27.22 -10.37
C THR A 79 28.64 26.28 -10.59
N PRO A 80 28.74 25.15 -9.87
CA PRO A 80 29.83 24.21 -10.10
C PRO A 80 29.68 23.62 -11.51
N VAL A 81 30.71 23.78 -12.34
CA VAL A 81 30.85 23.05 -13.60
C VAL A 81 31.44 21.69 -13.21
N ILE A 82 30.64 20.63 -13.27
CA ILE A 82 31.12 19.27 -13.10
C ILE A 82 31.87 18.92 -14.40
N GLY A 83 33.20 18.81 -14.31
CA GLY A 83 34.08 18.36 -15.39
C GLY A 83 34.34 16.87 -15.35
#